data_AF-A0A661NHN4-F1
#
_entry.id   AF-A0A661NHN4-F1
#
_cell.length_a   1.000
_cell.length_b   1.000
_cell.length_c   1.000
_cell.angle_alpha   90.00
_cell.angle_beta   90.00
_cell.angle_gamma   90.00
#
_symmetry.space_group_name_H-M   'P 1'
#
loop_
_entity.id
_entity.type
_entity.pdbx_description
1 polymer ?
#
loop_
_entity_poly.entity_id
_entity_poly.type
_entity_poly.pdbx_seq_one_letter_code
_entity_poly.pdbx_strand_id
1 'polypeptide(L)'
;MLVAGAGCGVGAGLGVDLSDTQGSVQIADSRGLLAFVNDQGLVTREMLDDECALRADAASNIVVHRDGRDGLAGSDDDDLFNSLAELDAVKQVGPETLRSLYLCAAAHDYLFADRRGLLDFVNDPAGADVDTLDGRCALRSDSARNIVAHRDGPDGRPGTADDNPFDDLAELDGVEMVGLSSLGQLYLCADDLGYVLDWLPPGTDQAQVVGTLGEVEPGLREVILEDLALRAAQLADPTAGSPVVFAQAISYLSGGRQVGYEVRFVQQLVGDDTGARLWILFLLDADYLVKDTSTEITSGGVSP
;
A
#
# COMPACT_ATOMS: atom_id res chain seq x y z
N MET A 1 -6.34 33.40 -48.17
CA MET A 1 -6.01 33.88 -46.81
C MET A 1 -6.76 32.97 -45.85
N LEU A 2 -6.09 31.92 -45.36
CA LEU A 2 -6.64 30.98 -44.39
C LEU A 2 -6.59 31.62 -42.99
N VAL A 3 -7.69 31.51 -42.24
CA VAL A 3 -7.64 31.56 -40.78
C VAL A 3 -8.50 30.41 -40.27
N ALA A 4 -7.83 29.43 -39.68
CA ALA A 4 -8.43 28.34 -38.93
C ALA A 4 -8.82 28.84 -37.53
N GLY A 5 -10.05 28.58 -37.10
CA GLY A 5 -10.48 28.74 -35.72
C GLY A 5 -10.59 27.37 -35.06
N ALA A 6 -9.67 27.07 -34.16
CA ALA A 6 -9.64 25.85 -33.36
C ALA A 6 -10.80 25.84 -32.35
N GLY A 7 -11.46 24.68 -32.22
CA GLY A 7 -12.47 24.43 -31.19
C GLY A 7 -11.81 23.99 -29.88
N CYS A 8 -12.26 24.57 -28.77
CA CYS A 8 -12.04 24.00 -27.45
C CYS A 8 -13.21 23.05 -27.13
N GLY A 9 -12.93 21.75 -27.11
CA GLY A 9 -13.82 20.76 -26.52
C GLY A 9 -13.77 20.91 -25.00
N VAL A 10 -14.92 21.16 -24.39
CA VAL A 10 -15.08 21.15 -22.93
C VAL A 10 -15.17 19.68 -22.53
N GLY A 11 -14.18 19.20 -21.77
CA GLY A 11 -14.17 17.87 -21.21
C GLY A 11 -15.39 17.66 -20.32
N ALA A 12 -16.12 16.57 -20.56
CA ALA A 12 -17.14 16.09 -19.64
C ALA A 12 -16.45 15.69 -18.34
N GLY A 13 -16.51 16.56 -17.34
CA GLY A 13 -16.06 16.25 -15.99
C GLY A 13 -16.91 15.10 -15.45
N LEU A 14 -16.27 13.96 -15.20
CA LEU A 14 -16.81 12.89 -14.38
C LEU A 14 -16.96 13.47 -12.97
N GLY A 15 -18.16 13.97 -12.67
CA GLY A 15 -18.52 14.48 -11.36
C GLY A 15 -18.67 13.30 -10.39
N VAL A 16 -17.57 12.94 -9.75
CA VAL A 16 -17.59 11.98 -8.65
C VAL A 16 -17.88 12.76 -7.37
N ASP A 17 -18.97 12.41 -6.72
CA ASP A 17 -19.45 13.02 -5.48
C ASP A 17 -18.55 12.61 -4.29
N LEU A 18 -18.01 13.61 -3.58
CA LEU A 18 -17.10 13.43 -2.45
C LEU A 18 -17.72 13.88 -1.12
N SER A 19 -19.00 14.26 -1.10
CA SER A 19 -19.64 14.59 0.18
C SER A 19 -19.60 13.42 1.17
N ASP A 20 -19.43 12.19 0.66
CA ASP A 20 -19.37 10.96 1.44
C ASP A 20 -17.94 10.62 1.92
N THR A 21 -16.90 11.30 1.42
CA THR A 21 -15.49 10.97 1.71
C THR A 21 -14.92 11.69 2.93
N GLN A 22 -15.60 12.71 3.47
CA GLN A 22 -15.13 13.44 4.67
C GLN A 22 -15.05 12.59 5.94
N GLY A 23 -15.54 11.34 5.91
CA GLY A 23 -15.39 10.37 7.00
C GLY A 23 -14.68 9.06 6.64
N SER A 24 -14.20 8.87 5.41
CA SER A 24 -13.85 7.53 4.90
C SER A 24 -12.46 7.40 4.26
N VAL A 25 -11.60 8.42 4.29
CA VAL A 25 -10.17 8.20 3.97
C VAL A 25 -9.60 7.35 5.10
N GLN A 26 -9.40 6.07 4.81
CA GLN A 26 -9.05 5.08 5.82
C GLN A 26 -7.54 5.10 6.12
N ILE A 27 -7.14 4.45 7.21
CA ILE A 27 -5.81 4.61 7.81
C ILE A 27 -4.67 4.21 6.85
N ALA A 28 -4.87 3.19 6.02
CA ALA A 28 -3.84 2.77 5.05
C ALA A 28 -3.64 3.78 3.91
N ASP A 29 -4.73 4.33 3.38
CA ASP A 29 -4.70 5.42 2.39
C ASP A 29 -3.99 6.66 2.94
N SER A 30 -4.16 6.92 4.23
CA SER A 30 -3.52 8.04 4.90
C SER A 30 -2.00 7.92 4.92
N ARG A 31 -1.46 6.71 5.14
CA ARG A 31 0.00 6.49 5.16
C ARG A 31 0.61 6.64 3.77
N GLY A 32 -0.02 6.06 2.75
CA GLY A 32 0.42 6.19 1.37
C GLY A 32 0.37 7.64 0.88
N LEU A 33 -0.72 8.35 1.19
CA LEU A 33 -0.89 9.76 0.82
C LEU A 33 0.14 10.64 1.54
N LEU A 34 0.40 10.39 2.82
CA LEU A 34 1.44 11.11 3.57
C LEU A 34 2.85 10.79 3.05
N ALA A 35 3.13 9.53 2.73
CA ALA A 35 4.39 9.14 2.11
C ALA A 35 4.58 9.85 0.75
N PHE A 36 3.53 9.96 -0.05
CA PHE A 36 3.55 10.69 -1.31
C PHE A 36 3.90 12.16 -1.08
N VAL A 37 3.10 12.90 -0.29
CA VAL A 37 3.35 14.34 -0.12
C VAL A 37 4.70 14.62 0.55
N ASN A 38 5.21 13.72 1.39
CA ASN A 38 6.50 13.84 2.05
C ASN A 38 7.69 13.39 1.18
N ASP A 39 7.47 12.81 0.00
CA ASP A 39 8.57 12.44 -0.88
C ASP A 39 9.16 13.68 -1.54
N GLN A 40 10.19 14.24 -0.92
CA GLN A 40 10.87 15.44 -1.39
C GLN A 40 11.69 15.21 -2.68
N GLY A 41 11.99 13.96 -3.03
CA GLY A 41 12.75 13.61 -4.23
C GLY A 41 11.88 13.56 -5.48
N LEU A 42 10.63 13.13 -5.33
CA LEU A 42 9.66 13.01 -6.42
C LEU A 42 8.66 14.16 -6.44
N VAL A 43 8.06 14.48 -5.29
CA VAL A 43 6.93 15.41 -5.19
C VAL A 43 7.42 16.86 -5.13
N THR A 44 7.48 17.47 -6.32
CA THR A 44 7.81 18.89 -6.51
C THR A 44 6.56 19.74 -6.61
N ARG A 45 6.72 21.07 -6.49
CA ARG A 45 5.62 22.01 -6.70
C ARG A 45 5.05 21.87 -8.12
N GLU A 46 5.92 21.77 -9.12
CA GLU A 46 5.55 21.62 -10.53
C GLU A 46 4.77 20.33 -10.76
N MET A 47 5.21 19.19 -10.18
CA MET A 47 4.46 17.93 -10.26
C MET A 47 3.05 18.09 -9.66
N LEU A 48 2.94 18.71 -8.48
CA LEU A 48 1.64 18.92 -7.85
C LEU A 48 0.72 19.82 -8.69
N ASP A 49 1.24 20.88 -9.30
CA ASP A 49 0.48 21.83 -10.13
C ASP A 49 0.11 21.24 -11.50
N ASP A 50 1.09 20.71 -12.23
CA ASP A 50 0.96 20.29 -13.62
C ASP A 50 0.44 18.85 -13.79
N GLU A 51 0.96 17.91 -12.98
CA GLU A 51 0.64 16.47 -13.13
C GLU A 51 -0.54 16.08 -12.24
N CYS A 52 -0.51 16.48 -10.97
CA CYS A 52 -1.60 16.19 -10.03
C CYS A 52 -2.78 17.18 -10.18
N ALA A 53 -2.66 18.19 -11.04
CA ALA A 53 -3.68 19.20 -11.32
C ALA A 53 -4.17 19.97 -10.08
N LEU A 54 -3.30 20.17 -9.08
CA LEU A 54 -3.62 21.04 -7.95
C LEU A 54 -3.65 22.49 -8.40
N ARG A 55 -4.34 23.33 -7.63
CA ARG A 55 -4.14 24.77 -7.76
C ARG A 55 -2.70 25.11 -7.39
N ALA A 56 -2.01 25.88 -8.23
CA ALA A 56 -0.68 26.43 -7.96
C ALA A 56 -0.45 26.94 -6.52
N ASP A 57 -1.45 27.62 -5.93
CA ASP A 57 -1.34 28.10 -4.55
C ASP A 57 -1.33 26.95 -3.51
N ALA A 58 -2.17 25.93 -3.70
CA ALA A 58 -2.25 24.78 -2.81
C ALA A 58 -0.96 23.94 -2.93
N ALA A 59 -0.51 23.65 -4.16
CA ALA A 59 0.76 22.99 -4.42
C ALA A 59 1.93 23.74 -3.75
N SER A 60 1.99 25.06 -3.91
CA SER A 60 3.02 25.88 -3.26
C SER A 60 2.94 25.84 -1.75
N ASN A 61 1.74 25.89 -1.15
CA ASN A 61 1.59 25.88 0.31
C ASN A 61 1.98 24.52 0.91
N ILE A 62 1.69 23.41 0.22
CA ILE A 62 2.10 22.06 0.64
C ILE A 62 3.62 21.95 0.68
N VAL A 63 4.30 22.34 -0.40
CA VAL A 63 5.78 22.28 -0.48
C VAL A 63 6.44 23.21 0.53
N VAL A 64 5.93 24.43 0.72
CA VAL A 64 6.46 25.38 1.72
C VAL A 64 6.26 24.91 3.16
N HIS A 65 5.16 24.18 3.45
CA HIS A 65 4.99 23.56 4.76
C HIS A 65 6.06 22.47 4.96
N ARG A 66 6.17 21.55 3.99
CA ARG A 66 7.08 20.39 4.06
C ARG A 66 8.56 20.76 4.11
N ASP A 67 9.01 21.64 3.21
CA ASP A 67 10.43 21.97 2.98
C ASP A 67 10.86 23.24 3.74
N GLY A 68 10.06 23.68 4.69
CA GLY A 68 10.37 24.85 5.50
C GLY A 68 10.44 26.17 4.73
N ARG A 69 11.08 27.15 5.36
CA ARG A 69 11.18 28.53 4.87
C ARG A 69 12.25 28.68 3.79
N ASP A 70 13.30 27.87 3.84
CA ASP A 70 14.38 27.94 2.86
C ASP A 70 14.05 27.23 1.54
N GLY A 71 13.03 26.35 1.56
CA GLY A 71 12.55 25.59 0.40
C GLY A 71 13.55 24.54 -0.08
N LEU A 72 14.48 24.13 0.78
CA LEU A 72 15.48 23.11 0.50
C LEU A 72 15.10 21.82 1.19
N ALA A 73 14.72 20.82 0.40
CA ALA A 73 14.48 19.48 0.90
C ALA A 73 15.68 18.90 1.69
N GLY A 74 15.41 18.30 2.84
CA GLY A 74 16.37 17.74 3.77
C GLY A 74 17.05 18.78 4.67
N SER A 75 16.47 19.98 4.81
CA SER A 75 16.99 21.05 5.68
C SER A 75 16.56 20.86 7.14
N ASP A 76 17.15 21.67 8.05
CA ASP A 76 16.81 21.64 9.46
C ASP A 76 15.41 22.22 9.76
N ASP A 77 14.81 22.99 8.84
CA ASP A 77 13.49 23.62 9.01
C ASP A 77 12.35 22.92 8.25
N ASP A 78 12.61 21.75 7.70
CA ASP A 78 11.58 20.86 7.13
C ASP A 78 10.55 20.45 8.21
N ASP A 79 9.28 20.42 7.83
CA ASP A 79 8.15 20.01 8.67
C ASP A 79 7.29 18.98 7.90
N LEU A 80 7.76 17.73 7.90
CA LEU A 80 7.07 16.64 7.20
C LEU A 80 5.69 16.36 7.81
N PHE A 81 4.70 16.09 6.95
CA PHE A 81 3.34 15.81 7.39
C PHE A 81 3.29 14.49 8.18
N ASN A 82 2.83 14.56 9.42
CA ASN A 82 2.65 13.39 10.28
C ASN A 82 1.20 12.88 10.30
N SER A 83 0.25 13.65 9.75
CA SER A 83 -1.17 13.30 9.74
C SER A 83 -1.94 13.97 8.60
N LEU A 84 -3.06 13.36 8.17
CA LEU A 84 -3.95 13.99 7.19
C LEU A 84 -4.62 15.25 7.72
N ALA A 85 -4.84 15.34 9.03
CA ALA A 85 -5.41 16.53 9.65
C ALA A 85 -4.45 17.72 9.53
N GLU A 86 -3.15 17.48 9.63
CA GLU A 86 -2.12 18.48 9.37
C GLU A 86 -2.11 18.90 7.88
N LEU A 87 -2.14 17.93 6.96
CA LEU A 87 -2.20 18.21 5.52
C LEU A 87 -3.47 19.01 5.14
N ASP A 88 -4.63 18.65 5.67
CA ASP A 88 -5.90 19.37 5.45
C ASP A 88 -5.90 20.78 6.07
N ALA A 89 -5.13 21.00 7.13
CA ALA A 89 -5.00 22.31 7.76
C ALA A 89 -4.15 23.29 6.93
N VAL A 90 -3.41 22.81 5.93
CA VAL A 90 -2.65 23.68 5.02
C VAL A 90 -3.60 24.58 4.24
N LYS A 91 -3.24 25.86 4.14
CA LYS A 91 -4.06 26.85 3.45
C LYS A 91 -4.36 26.41 2.01
N GLN A 92 -5.64 26.47 1.62
CA GLN A 92 -6.15 26.06 0.30
C GLN A 92 -6.05 24.55 0.01
N VAL A 93 -5.65 23.75 0.99
CA VAL A 93 -5.99 22.32 1.01
C VAL A 93 -7.41 22.19 1.55
N GLY A 94 -8.15 21.29 0.94
CA GLY A 94 -9.52 20.97 1.26
C GLY A 94 -9.92 19.71 0.51
N PRO A 95 -11.20 19.30 0.54
CA PRO A 95 -11.62 18.00 0.05
C PRO A 95 -11.21 17.70 -1.41
N GLU A 96 -11.38 18.65 -2.32
CA GLU A 96 -11.00 18.48 -3.74
C GLU A 96 -9.48 18.38 -3.93
N THR A 97 -8.70 19.13 -3.14
CA THR A 97 -7.23 19.06 -3.16
C THR A 97 -6.76 17.71 -2.62
N LEU A 98 -7.30 17.26 -1.48
CA LEU A 98 -6.97 15.96 -0.89
C LEU A 98 -7.31 14.81 -1.84
N ARG A 99 -8.45 14.89 -2.52
CA ARG A 99 -8.77 13.93 -3.58
C ARG A 99 -7.74 13.95 -4.71
N SER A 100 -7.38 15.13 -5.20
CA SER A 100 -6.43 15.23 -6.31
C SER A 100 -5.07 14.67 -5.91
N LEU A 101 -4.63 14.95 -4.68
CA LEU A 101 -3.43 14.35 -4.10
C LEU A 101 -3.56 12.83 -3.96
N TYR A 102 -4.71 12.32 -3.52
CA TYR A 102 -4.96 10.88 -3.44
C TYR A 102 -4.83 10.23 -4.83
N LEU A 103 -5.53 10.76 -5.83
CA LEU A 103 -5.47 10.22 -7.19
C LEU A 103 -4.06 10.28 -7.76
N CYS A 104 -3.33 11.36 -7.48
CA CYS A 104 -1.93 11.47 -7.87
C CYS A 104 -1.04 10.47 -7.15
N ALA A 105 -1.18 10.34 -5.83
CA ALA A 105 -0.46 9.34 -5.04
C ALA A 105 -0.71 7.91 -5.55
N ALA A 106 -1.95 7.58 -5.93
CA ALA A 106 -2.26 6.29 -6.57
C ALA A 106 -1.58 6.15 -7.95
N ALA A 107 -1.60 7.20 -8.77
CA ALA A 107 -0.96 7.19 -10.09
C ALA A 107 0.57 7.05 -10.02
N HIS A 108 1.17 7.39 -8.88
CA HIS A 108 2.60 7.22 -8.59
C HIS A 108 2.90 6.01 -7.68
N ASP A 109 1.94 5.09 -7.53
CA ASP A 109 2.07 3.85 -6.74
C ASP A 109 2.44 4.07 -5.25
N TYR A 110 2.05 5.21 -4.66
CA TYR A 110 2.17 5.46 -3.21
C TYR A 110 0.96 4.97 -2.43
N LEU A 111 -0.20 4.89 -3.07
CA LEU A 111 -1.38 4.29 -2.47
C LEU A 111 -1.39 2.80 -2.76
N PHE A 112 -1.88 2.03 -1.79
CA PHE A 112 -1.90 0.57 -1.84
C PHE A 112 -0.49 -0.01 -1.98
N ALA A 113 0.30 0.10 -0.90
CA ALA A 113 1.62 -0.52 -0.80
C ALA A 113 1.59 -2.03 -1.16
N ASP A 114 0.43 -2.68 -1.10
CA ASP A 114 0.21 -3.98 -1.74
C ASP A 114 -0.93 -3.96 -2.76
N ARG A 115 -0.78 -3.16 -3.83
CA ARG A 115 -1.62 -3.23 -5.04
C ARG A 115 -1.78 -4.66 -5.50
N ARG A 116 -0.73 -5.47 -5.39
CA ARG A 116 -0.76 -6.87 -5.76
C ARG A 116 -1.71 -7.66 -4.86
N GLY A 117 -1.64 -7.47 -3.55
CA GLY A 117 -2.54 -8.05 -2.56
C GLY A 117 -4.01 -7.67 -2.80
N LEU A 118 -4.30 -6.40 -3.09
CA LEU A 118 -5.66 -5.99 -3.46
C LEU A 118 -6.16 -6.68 -4.75
N LEU A 119 -5.31 -6.76 -5.77
CA LEU A 119 -5.66 -7.44 -7.02
C LEU A 119 -5.81 -8.96 -6.84
N ASP A 120 -4.93 -9.59 -6.06
CA ASP A 120 -5.00 -11.00 -5.71
C ASP A 120 -6.29 -11.29 -4.91
N PHE A 121 -6.70 -10.37 -4.02
CA PHE A 121 -7.98 -10.45 -3.31
C PHE A 121 -9.17 -10.41 -4.27
N VAL A 122 -9.32 -9.37 -5.08
CA VAL A 122 -10.50 -9.24 -5.96
C VAL A 122 -10.56 -10.35 -7.02
N ASN A 123 -9.41 -10.87 -7.44
CA ASN A 123 -9.30 -11.97 -8.37
C ASN A 123 -9.45 -13.36 -7.74
N ASP A 124 -9.51 -13.48 -6.40
CA ASP A 124 -9.78 -14.75 -5.74
C ASP A 124 -11.30 -14.99 -5.67
N PRO A 125 -11.86 -15.92 -6.45
CA PRO A 125 -13.29 -16.19 -6.42
C PRO A 125 -13.78 -16.81 -5.11
N ALA A 126 -12.89 -17.40 -4.30
CA ALA A 126 -13.24 -17.92 -2.98
C ALA A 126 -13.20 -16.83 -1.89
N GLY A 127 -12.37 -15.80 -2.08
CA GLY A 127 -12.21 -14.68 -1.14
C GLY A 127 -13.11 -13.48 -1.43
N ALA A 128 -13.40 -13.21 -2.72
CA ALA A 128 -14.14 -12.05 -3.19
C ALA A 128 -15.42 -12.44 -3.95
N ASP A 129 -16.32 -13.18 -3.31
CA ASP A 129 -17.68 -13.40 -3.81
C ASP A 129 -18.62 -12.24 -3.44
N VAL A 130 -19.82 -12.21 -4.02
CA VAL A 130 -20.77 -11.10 -3.80
C VAL A 130 -21.13 -10.94 -2.32
N ASP A 131 -21.29 -12.04 -1.60
CA ASP A 131 -21.69 -12.03 -0.18
C ASP A 131 -20.56 -11.47 0.70
N THR A 132 -19.31 -11.80 0.39
CA THR A 132 -18.14 -11.27 1.10
C THR A 132 -17.94 -9.79 0.78
N LEU A 133 -18.01 -9.40 -0.49
CA LEU A 133 -17.86 -8.01 -0.93
C LEU A 133 -18.96 -7.10 -0.36
N ASP A 134 -20.23 -7.50 -0.45
CA ASP A 134 -21.37 -6.74 0.08
C ASP A 134 -21.42 -6.78 1.62
N GLY A 135 -21.36 -7.98 2.19
CA GLY A 135 -21.56 -8.19 3.62
C GLY A 135 -20.35 -7.86 4.49
N ARG A 136 -19.18 -8.43 4.18
CA ARG A 136 -17.96 -8.28 4.99
C ARG A 136 -17.21 -7.00 4.65
N CYS A 137 -17.00 -6.74 3.36
CA CYS A 137 -16.28 -5.55 2.92
C CYS A 137 -17.15 -4.28 2.90
N ALA A 138 -18.45 -4.43 3.20
CA ALA A 138 -19.43 -3.34 3.24
C ALA A 138 -19.51 -2.53 1.93
N LEU A 139 -19.23 -3.17 0.78
CA LEU A 139 -19.47 -2.57 -0.52
C LEU A 139 -20.97 -2.46 -0.77
N ARG A 140 -21.35 -1.53 -1.64
CA ARG A 140 -22.71 -1.53 -2.16
C ARG A 140 -22.95 -2.81 -2.97
N SER A 141 -24.14 -3.38 -2.84
CA SER A 141 -24.53 -4.62 -3.53
C SER A 141 -24.43 -4.54 -5.05
N ASP A 142 -24.53 -3.35 -5.65
CA ASP A 142 -24.32 -3.16 -7.10
C ASP A 142 -22.84 -3.18 -7.48
N SER A 143 -21.99 -2.44 -6.76
CA SER A 143 -20.53 -2.48 -6.95
C SER A 143 -19.98 -3.91 -6.79
N ALA A 144 -20.38 -4.62 -5.72
CA ALA A 144 -19.96 -6.00 -5.47
C ALA A 144 -20.34 -6.95 -6.62
N ARG A 145 -21.58 -6.86 -7.12
CA ARG A 145 -22.04 -7.67 -8.26
C ARG A 145 -21.31 -7.32 -9.55
N ASN A 146 -21.03 -6.04 -9.78
CA ASN A 146 -20.34 -5.59 -10.99
C ASN A 146 -18.87 -6.05 -11.01
N ILE A 147 -18.19 -6.04 -9.86
CA ILE A 147 -16.82 -6.58 -9.74
C ILE A 147 -16.79 -8.08 -10.06
N VAL A 148 -17.68 -8.86 -9.45
CA VAL A 148 -17.75 -10.31 -9.67
C VAL A 148 -18.15 -10.63 -11.11
N ALA A 149 -19.12 -9.92 -11.68
CA ALA A 149 -19.54 -10.12 -13.07
C ALA A 149 -18.47 -9.73 -14.09
N HIS A 150 -17.64 -8.74 -13.80
CA HIS A 150 -16.47 -8.41 -14.63
C HIS A 150 -15.44 -9.54 -14.57
N ARG A 151 -15.07 -10.00 -13.37
CA ARG A 151 -14.08 -11.08 -13.16
C ARG A 151 -14.51 -12.40 -13.78
N ASP A 152 -15.73 -12.86 -13.49
CA ASP A 152 -16.23 -14.20 -13.83
C ASP A 152 -16.88 -14.25 -15.23
N GLY A 153 -16.89 -13.13 -15.96
CA GLY A 153 -17.43 -13.07 -17.31
C GLY A 153 -18.95 -13.31 -17.43
N PRO A 154 -19.46 -13.37 -18.68
CA PRO A 154 -20.87 -13.61 -18.98
C PRO A 154 -21.51 -14.87 -18.40
N ASP A 155 -20.75 -15.95 -18.21
CA ASP A 155 -21.29 -17.20 -17.68
C ASP A 155 -21.39 -17.23 -16.13
N GLY A 156 -20.71 -16.29 -15.47
CA GLY A 156 -20.71 -16.07 -14.03
C GLY A 156 -20.06 -17.21 -13.24
N ARG A 157 -19.15 -17.96 -13.86
CA ARG A 157 -18.44 -19.08 -13.24
C ARG A 157 -16.94 -18.83 -13.26
N PRO A 158 -16.28 -18.79 -12.09
CA PRO A 158 -14.84 -18.63 -12.05
C PRO A 158 -14.12 -19.86 -12.61
N GLY A 159 -12.95 -19.62 -13.21
CA GLY A 159 -12.10 -20.59 -13.88
C GLY A 159 -12.54 -20.95 -15.30
N THR A 160 -13.39 -20.15 -15.95
CA THR A 160 -13.88 -20.42 -17.31
C THR A 160 -13.13 -19.60 -18.37
N ALA A 161 -13.50 -19.78 -19.63
CA ALA A 161 -12.77 -19.19 -20.75
C ALA A 161 -13.12 -17.72 -20.99
N ASP A 162 -14.23 -17.24 -20.43
CA ASP A 162 -14.73 -15.88 -20.54
C ASP A 162 -14.47 -15.02 -19.31
N ASP A 163 -13.79 -15.57 -18.29
CA ASP A 163 -13.24 -14.82 -17.17
C ASP A 163 -12.33 -13.67 -17.66
N ASN A 164 -12.41 -12.54 -16.97
CA ASN A 164 -11.57 -11.37 -17.19
C ASN A 164 -11.02 -10.89 -15.83
N PRO A 165 -9.99 -11.57 -15.28
CA PRO A 165 -9.37 -11.14 -14.03
C PRO A 165 -8.78 -9.74 -14.18
N PHE A 166 -8.80 -8.96 -13.10
CA PHE A 166 -8.26 -7.61 -13.08
C PHE A 166 -6.74 -7.63 -13.22
N ASP A 167 -6.22 -6.97 -14.25
CA ASP A 167 -4.78 -6.82 -14.49
C ASP A 167 -4.19 -5.65 -13.68
N ASP A 168 -5.00 -4.62 -13.43
CA ASP A 168 -4.60 -3.42 -12.71
C ASP A 168 -5.75 -2.71 -11.96
N LEU A 169 -5.39 -1.71 -11.14
CA LEU A 169 -6.37 -0.93 -10.37
C LEU A 169 -7.19 0.02 -11.25
N ALA A 170 -6.69 0.41 -12.43
CA ALA A 170 -7.44 1.27 -13.33
C ALA A 170 -8.59 0.50 -13.98
N GLU A 171 -8.39 -0.78 -14.28
CA GLU A 171 -9.45 -1.69 -14.69
C GLU A 171 -10.51 -1.86 -13.60
N LEU A 172 -10.08 -2.07 -12.35
CA LEU A 172 -10.98 -2.19 -11.20
C LEU A 172 -11.77 -0.90 -10.93
N ASP A 173 -11.13 0.27 -10.97
CA ASP A 173 -11.78 1.59 -10.85
C ASP A 173 -12.72 1.87 -12.04
N GLY A 174 -12.44 1.28 -13.20
CA GLY A 174 -13.27 1.40 -14.40
C GLY A 174 -14.60 0.63 -14.34
N VAL A 175 -14.79 -0.25 -13.35
CA VAL A 175 -16.03 -1.01 -13.16
C VAL A 175 -17.17 -0.07 -12.73
N GLU A 176 -18.35 -0.22 -13.34
CA GLU A 176 -19.49 0.62 -13.03
C GLU A 176 -19.82 0.60 -11.53
N MET A 177 -19.98 1.78 -10.93
CA MET A 177 -20.24 1.98 -9.49
C MET A 177 -19.08 1.58 -8.57
N VAL A 178 -17.92 1.22 -9.11
CA VAL A 178 -16.67 1.23 -8.34
C VAL A 178 -16.10 2.64 -8.43
N GLY A 179 -15.64 3.13 -7.29
CA GLY A 179 -14.92 4.38 -7.20
C GLY A 179 -14.09 4.39 -5.94
N LEU A 180 -13.54 5.57 -5.62
CA LEU A 180 -12.55 5.71 -4.55
C LEU A 180 -12.97 5.10 -3.20
N SER A 181 -14.21 5.33 -2.78
CA SER A 181 -14.72 4.77 -1.53
C SER A 181 -14.78 3.23 -1.56
N SER A 182 -15.14 2.65 -2.71
CA SER A 182 -15.16 1.19 -2.89
C SER A 182 -13.75 0.61 -2.89
N LEU A 183 -12.79 1.28 -3.54
CA LEU A 183 -11.38 0.86 -3.52
C LEU A 183 -10.81 0.88 -2.10
N GLY A 184 -11.09 1.92 -1.31
CA GLY A 184 -10.69 1.98 0.09
C GLY A 184 -11.30 0.85 0.93
N GLN A 185 -12.59 0.55 0.74
CA GLN A 185 -13.28 -0.57 1.39
C GLN A 185 -12.69 -1.92 1.00
N LEU A 186 -12.42 -2.12 -0.29
CA LEU A 186 -11.79 -3.35 -0.80
C LEU A 186 -10.41 -3.56 -0.22
N TYR A 187 -9.60 -2.51 -0.13
CA TYR A 187 -8.25 -2.62 0.44
C TYR A 187 -8.29 -3.04 1.90
N LEU A 188 -9.15 -2.43 2.72
CA LEU A 188 -9.30 -2.82 4.13
C LEU A 188 -9.81 -4.24 4.28
N CYS A 189 -10.69 -4.66 3.38
CA CYS A 189 -11.18 -6.02 3.38
C CYS A 189 -10.07 -7.00 2.99
N ALA A 190 -9.26 -6.65 2.00
CA ALA A 190 -8.10 -7.43 1.58
C ALA A 190 -7.08 -7.54 2.73
N ASP A 191 -6.84 -6.46 3.46
CA ASP A 191 -6.00 -6.41 4.67
C ASP A 191 -6.57 -7.28 5.81
N ASP A 192 -7.84 -7.11 6.16
CA ASP A 192 -8.54 -7.93 7.17
C ASP A 192 -8.57 -9.44 6.81
N LEU A 193 -8.50 -9.75 5.52
CA LEU A 193 -8.43 -11.11 4.99
C LEU A 193 -6.99 -11.61 4.79
N GLY A 194 -5.97 -10.78 5.02
CA GLY A 194 -4.56 -11.13 4.91
C GLY A 194 -4.02 -11.22 3.49
N TYR A 195 -4.71 -10.64 2.50
CA TYR A 195 -4.22 -10.51 1.12
C TYR A 195 -3.23 -9.37 0.97
N VAL A 196 -3.39 -8.29 1.75
CA VAL A 196 -2.43 -7.18 1.79
C VAL A 196 -1.33 -7.59 2.76
N LEU A 197 -0.13 -7.79 2.23
CA LEU A 197 1.08 -7.83 3.04
C LEU A 197 1.35 -6.40 3.49
N ASP A 198 1.27 -6.17 4.80
CA ASP A 198 1.18 -4.85 5.44
C ASP A 198 2.35 -3.88 5.14
N TRP A 199 3.36 -4.28 4.35
CA TRP A 199 4.32 -3.35 3.75
C TRP A 199 5.19 -3.97 2.63
N LEU A 200 5.04 -3.49 1.40
CA LEU A 200 6.15 -3.37 0.45
C LEU A 200 6.61 -1.90 0.47
N PRO A 201 7.91 -1.60 0.51
CA PRO A 201 8.38 -0.23 0.36
C PRO A 201 7.86 0.37 -0.97
N PRO A 202 7.37 1.63 -0.98
CA PRO A 202 6.91 2.27 -2.21
C PRO A 202 7.95 2.20 -3.34
N GLY A 203 7.47 1.97 -4.57
CA GLY A 203 8.32 1.88 -5.75
C GLY A 203 9.08 0.56 -5.93
N THR A 204 8.88 -0.44 -5.07
CA THR A 204 9.57 -1.75 -5.21
C THR A 204 9.24 -2.41 -6.55
N ASP A 205 10.25 -2.62 -7.39
CA ASP A 205 10.15 -3.35 -8.67
C ASP A 205 10.83 -4.73 -8.63
N GLN A 206 11.67 -4.98 -7.62
CA GLN A 206 12.35 -6.26 -7.43
C GLN A 206 12.44 -6.64 -5.95
N ALA A 207 12.35 -7.94 -5.67
CA ALA A 207 12.58 -8.52 -4.35
C ALA A 207 13.63 -9.62 -4.45
N GLN A 208 14.68 -9.53 -3.63
CA GLN A 208 15.74 -10.52 -3.55
C GLN A 208 15.66 -11.25 -2.21
N VAL A 209 15.34 -12.55 -2.25
CA VAL A 209 15.30 -13.39 -1.06
C VAL A 209 16.70 -13.90 -0.73
N VAL A 210 17.06 -13.76 0.54
CA VAL A 210 18.32 -14.19 1.12
C VAL A 210 18.02 -15.19 2.23
N GLY A 211 18.38 -16.46 1.98
CA GLY A 211 18.04 -17.57 2.89
C GLY A 211 19.04 -17.78 4.02
N THR A 212 20.21 -17.15 3.96
CA THR A 212 21.24 -17.32 5.00
C THR A 212 21.81 -15.98 5.44
N LEU A 213 22.12 -15.88 6.74
CA LEU A 213 22.70 -14.66 7.30
C LEU A 213 24.06 -14.27 6.67
N GLY A 214 24.79 -15.25 6.13
CA GLY A 214 26.07 -15.03 5.45
C GLY A 214 25.94 -14.37 4.06
N GLU A 215 24.75 -14.43 3.46
CA GLU A 215 24.43 -13.80 2.18
C GLU A 215 23.80 -12.41 2.37
N VAL A 216 23.32 -12.09 3.58
CA VAL A 216 22.79 -10.76 3.91
C VAL A 216 23.92 -9.75 3.84
N GLU A 217 23.69 -8.61 3.21
CA GLU A 217 24.70 -7.56 3.11
C GLU A 217 25.22 -7.10 4.49
N PRO A 218 26.48 -6.62 4.58
CA PRO A 218 27.13 -6.41 5.87
C PRO A 218 26.38 -5.49 6.83
N GLY A 219 25.80 -4.38 6.35
CA GLY A 219 25.09 -3.41 7.18
C GLY A 219 23.83 -4.01 7.82
N LEU A 220 22.93 -4.58 7.02
CA LEU A 220 21.74 -5.26 7.53
C LEU A 220 22.12 -6.42 8.46
N ARG A 221 23.17 -7.17 8.14
CA ARG A 221 23.63 -8.30 8.96
C ARG A 221 24.01 -7.88 10.37
N GLU A 222 24.68 -6.74 10.51
CA GLU A 222 25.03 -6.16 11.82
C GLU A 222 23.77 -5.81 12.61
N VAL A 223 22.82 -5.10 11.99
CA VAL A 223 21.53 -4.75 12.61
C VAL A 223 20.74 -5.99 13.04
N ILE A 224 20.73 -7.04 12.22
CA ILE A 224 20.08 -8.31 12.56
C ILE A 224 20.72 -8.94 13.80
N LEU A 225 22.05 -8.99 13.85
CA LEU A 225 22.77 -9.66 14.93
C LEU A 225 22.75 -8.88 16.24
N GLU A 226 22.82 -7.56 16.17
CA GLU A 226 22.97 -6.70 17.35
C GLU A 226 21.63 -6.27 17.95
N ASP A 227 20.58 -6.13 17.13
CA ASP A 227 19.28 -5.62 17.58
C ASP A 227 18.13 -6.60 17.29
N LEU A 228 17.87 -6.92 16.01
CA LEU A 228 16.64 -7.63 15.65
C LEU A 228 16.56 -9.03 16.25
N ALA A 229 17.68 -9.75 16.34
CA ALA A 229 17.72 -11.07 16.97
C ALA A 229 17.31 -11.01 18.46
N LEU A 230 17.71 -9.95 19.17
CA LEU A 230 17.33 -9.74 20.57
C LEU A 230 15.84 -9.41 20.67
N ARG A 231 15.32 -8.51 19.82
CA ARG A 231 13.89 -8.18 19.79
C ARG A 231 13.04 -9.40 19.43
N ALA A 232 13.48 -10.20 18.46
CA ALA A 232 12.82 -11.44 18.08
C ALA A 232 12.76 -12.41 19.26
N ALA A 233 13.85 -12.58 20.00
CA ALA A 233 13.87 -13.42 21.20
C ALA A 233 12.91 -12.91 22.30
N GLN A 234 12.65 -11.60 22.38
CA GLN A 234 11.68 -11.02 23.32
C GLN A 234 10.22 -11.25 22.89
N LEU A 235 9.96 -11.33 21.58
CA LEU A 235 8.64 -11.60 21.01
C LEU A 235 8.31 -13.10 20.90
N ALA A 236 9.30 -13.95 21.11
CA ALA A 236 9.19 -15.39 21.10
C ALA A 236 8.23 -15.92 22.17
N ASP A 237 7.68 -17.12 21.96
CA ASP A 237 7.04 -17.86 23.03
C ASP A 237 8.12 -18.42 23.98
N PRO A 238 8.20 -17.98 25.25
CA PRO A 238 9.19 -18.46 26.19
C PRO A 238 8.96 -19.91 26.61
N THR A 239 7.76 -20.47 26.37
CA THR A 239 7.39 -21.84 26.75
C THR A 239 7.73 -22.86 25.67
N ALA A 240 7.96 -22.40 24.44
CA ALA A 240 8.24 -23.25 23.28
C ALA A 240 9.56 -24.02 23.39
N GLY A 241 10.48 -23.69 24.29
CA GLY A 241 11.73 -24.45 24.53
C GLY A 241 12.75 -24.48 23.37
N SER A 242 12.35 -24.12 22.15
CA SER A 242 13.21 -23.92 20.99
C SER A 242 13.66 -22.45 20.89
N PRO A 243 14.90 -22.19 20.46
CA PRO A 243 15.35 -20.82 20.22
C PRO A 243 14.67 -20.22 18.99
N VAL A 244 14.53 -18.90 18.99
CA VAL A 244 14.26 -18.15 17.77
C VAL A 244 15.50 -18.18 16.89
N VAL A 245 15.33 -18.47 15.60
CA VAL A 245 16.42 -18.48 14.62
C VAL A 245 16.10 -17.58 13.44
N PHE A 246 17.12 -16.96 12.87
CA PHE A 246 16.99 -16.27 11.59
C PHE A 246 16.51 -17.26 10.53
N ALA A 247 15.49 -16.87 9.76
CA ALA A 247 14.93 -17.69 8.71
C ALA A 247 15.32 -17.17 7.32
N GLN A 248 15.02 -15.89 7.05
CA GLN A 248 15.35 -15.24 5.78
C GLN A 248 15.35 -13.73 5.93
N ALA A 249 15.94 -13.05 4.95
CA ALA A 249 15.72 -11.64 4.69
C ALA A 249 15.29 -11.45 3.24
N ILE A 250 14.43 -10.48 2.97
CA ILE A 250 14.06 -10.05 1.63
C ILE A 250 14.57 -8.62 1.48
N SER A 251 15.38 -8.36 0.46
CA SER A 251 15.77 -7.01 0.04
C SER A 251 14.78 -6.54 -1.02
N TYR A 252 14.21 -5.36 -0.83
CA TYR A 252 13.34 -4.70 -1.78
C TYR A 252 14.10 -3.59 -2.52
N LEU A 253 14.00 -3.59 -3.85
CA LEU A 253 14.69 -2.67 -4.74
C LEU A 253 13.67 -1.93 -5.62
N SER A 254 13.98 -0.68 -5.97
CA SER A 254 13.26 0.17 -6.92
C SER A 254 14.24 0.78 -7.90
N GLY A 255 14.15 0.49 -9.20
CA GLY A 255 15.10 1.00 -10.19
C GLY A 255 16.55 0.60 -9.88
N GLY A 256 16.75 -0.53 -9.21
CA GLY A 256 18.04 -1.02 -8.72
C GLY A 256 18.57 -0.34 -7.45
N ARG A 257 17.82 0.57 -6.84
CA ARG A 257 18.14 1.16 -5.53
C ARG A 257 17.41 0.42 -4.42
N GLN A 258 18.09 0.14 -3.32
CA GLN A 258 17.46 -0.43 -2.14
C GLN A 258 16.41 0.53 -1.55
N VAL A 259 15.21 0.03 -1.30
CA VAL A 259 14.10 0.78 -0.70
C VAL A 259 13.64 0.24 0.66
N GLY A 260 13.97 -1.01 0.98
CA GLY A 260 13.74 -1.56 2.32
C GLY A 260 14.04 -3.04 2.43
N TYR A 261 13.78 -3.61 3.60
CA TYR A 261 14.04 -5.00 3.91
C TYR A 261 12.89 -5.59 4.71
N GLU A 262 12.65 -6.87 4.51
CA GLU A 262 11.89 -7.70 5.44
C GLU A 262 12.85 -8.71 6.06
N VAL A 263 12.85 -8.85 7.38
CA VAL A 263 13.65 -9.83 8.10
C VAL A 263 12.72 -10.76 8.86
N ARG A 264 12.83 -12.06 8.58
CA ARG A 264 12.03 -13.10 9.25
C ARG A 264 12.88 -13.91 10.21
N PHE A 265 12.33 -14.10 11.39
CA PHE A 265 12.76 -15.09 12.35
C PHE A 265 11.67 -16.14 12.53
N VAL A 266 12.07 -17.33 12.96
CA VAL A 266 11.15 -18.43 13.23
C VAL A 266 11.48 -19.10 14.55
N GLN A 267 10.45 -19.49 15.28
CA GLN A 267 10.52 -20.35 16.45
C GLN A 267 9.61 -21.55 16.24
N GLN A 268 10.15 -22.74 16.51
CA GLN A 268 9.34 -23.95 16.56
C GLN A 268 8.59 -23.99 17.89
N LEU A 269 7.27 -24.15 17.87
CA LEU A 269 6.48 -24.27 19.10
C LEU A 269 6.49 -25.73 19.57
N VAL A 270 7.09 -26.01 20.72
CA VAL A 270 7.12 -27.37 21.30
C VAL A 270 5.78 -27.69 21.97
N GLY A 271 5.29 -28.91 21.75
CA GLY A 271 4.10 -29.45 22.42
C GLY A 271 2.94 -29.77 21.49
N ASP A 272 3.09 -29.48 20.21
CA ASP A 272 2.04 -29.68 19.22
C ASP A 272 2.57 -30.64 18.13
N ASP A 273 2.00 -31.84 18.04
CA ASP A 273 2.28 -32.81 16.96
C ASP A 273 1.99 -32.24 15.55
N THR A 274 1.46 -31.02 15.50
CA THR A 274 1.11 -30.21 14.34
C THR A 274 2.32 -29.54 13.67
N GLY A 275 3.48 -29.49 14.32
CA GLY A 275 4.66 -28.81 13.74
C GLY A 275 4.48 -27.29 13.56
N ALA A 276 3.67 -26.67 14.42
CA ALA A 276 3.41 -25.23 14.38
C ALA A 276 4.70 -24.39 14.53
N ARG A 277 4.71 -23.25 13.85
CA ARG A 277 5.83 -22.28 13.84
C ARG A 277 5.29 -20.89 14.14
N LEU A 278 5.98 -20.19 15.03
CA LEU A 278 5.83 -18.75 15.23
C LEU A 278 6.84 -18.03 14.35
N TRP A 279 6.36 -17.21 13.44
CA TRP A 279 7.14 -16.29 12.64
C TRP A 279 7.13 -14.91 13.29
N ILE A 280 8.28 -14.26 13.27
CA ILE A 280 8.45 -12.88 13.74
C ILE A 280 9.06 -12.10 12.58
N LEU A 281 8.34 -11.09 12.10
CA LEU A 281 8.74 -10.25 10.98
C LEU A 281 9.15 -8.87 11.47
N PHE A 282 10.23 -8.35 10.88
CA PHE A 282 10.62 -6.95 10.98
C PHE A 282 10.68 -6.37 9.59
N LEU A 283 10.08 -5.20 9.43
CA LEU A 283 10.11 -4.42 8.20
C LEU A 283 10.99 -3.20 8.43
N LEU A 284 11.99 -2.99 7.57
CA LEU A 284 13.02 -1.97 7.73
C LEU A 284 13.12 -1.11 6.48
N ASP A 285 13.31 0.20 6.61
CA ASP A 285 13.66 1.04 5.45
C ASP A 285 15.08 0.80 4.93
N ALA A 286 15.48 1.53 3.88
CA ALA A 286 16.81 1.47 3.30
C ALA A 286 17.95 1.84 4.28
N ASP A 287 17.64 2.52 5.39
CA ASP A 287 18.59 2.91 6.44
C ASP A 287 18.52 1.96 7.66
N TYR A 288 17.89 0.79 7.49
CA TYR A 288 17.73 -0.25 8.51
C TYR A 288 16.90 0.17 9.73
N LEU A 289 16.05 1.20 9.61
CA LEU A 289 15.14 1.59 10.68
C LEU A 289 13.88 0.73 10.61
N VAL A 290 13.57 0.04 11.71
CA VAL A 290 12.34 -0.76 11.84
C VAL A 290 11.12 0.16 11.69
N LYS A 291 10.33 -0.11 10.65
CA LYS A 291 9.05 0.56 10.36
C LYS A 291 7.86 -0.20 10.89
N ASP A 292 7.96 -1.52 10.95
CA ASP A 292 6.90 -2.37 11.48
C ASP A 292 7.43 -3.69 12.05
N THR A 293 6.64 -4.32 12.92
CA THR A 293 6.93 -5.59 13.57
C THR A 293 5.66 -6.40 13.74
N SER A 294 5.63 -7.62 13.20
CA SER A 294 4.48 -8.50 13.25
C SER A 294 4.85 -9.92 13.67
N THR A 295 3.85 -10.68 14.12
CA THR A 295 3.99 -12.10 14.46
C THR A 295 2.88 -12.92 13.82
N GLU A 296 3.22 -14.10 13.33
CA GLU A 296 2.29 -14.99 12.63
C GLU A 296 2.49 -16.43 13.13
N ILE A 297 1.41 -17.14 13.44
CA ILE A 297 1.48 -18.57 13.79
C ILE A 297 0.97 -19.38 12.61
N THR A 298 1.85 -20.19 12.04
CA THR A 298 1.50 -21.13 10.97
C THR A 298 1.41 -22.54 11.55
N SER A 299 0.29 -23.22 11.34
CA SER A 299 0.18 -24.66 11.62
C SER A 299 0.92 -25.44 10.55
N GLY A 300 1.78 -26.39 10.93
CA GLY A 300 2.42 -27.29 9.98
C GLY A 300 1.37 -28.21 9.34
N GLY A 301 0.88 -27.84 8.16
CA GLY A 301 0.09 -28.75 7.36
C GLY A 301 0.93 -29.98 7.04
N VAL A 302 0.64 -31.11 7.69
CA VAL A 302 1.16 -32.39 7.22
C VAL A 302 0.44 -32.65 5.90
N SER A 303 1.06 -32.26 4.77
CA SER A 303 0.64 -32.79 3.47
C SER A 303 0.70 -34.32 3.58
N PRO A 304 -0.43 -35.03 3.39
CA PRO A 304 -0.48 -36.49 3.50
C PRO A 304 0.40 -37.20 2.45
#